data_AF-A0A5B7ECV6-F1
#
_entry.id   AF-A0A5B7ECV6-F1
#
_cell.length_a   1.000
_cell.length_b   1.000
_cell.length_c   1.000
_cell.angle_alpha   90.00
_cell.angle_beta   90.00
_cell.angle_gamma   90.00
#
_symmetry.space_group_name_H-M   'P 1'
#
loop_
_entity.id
_entity.type
_entity.pdbx_description
1 polymer ?
#
loop_
_entity_poly.entity_id
_entity_poly.type
_entity_poly.pdbx_seq_one_letter_code
_entity_poly.pdbx_strand_id
1 'polypeptide(L)'
;MCLSGVQQDWLDEIERTKANKVTVDKQNVERAQQQQQRERQVSLSKEDSLESTNRMYPSLAAWQNGMVQCTLADLLWLRGSTGGVQCTFGEDDDSLNPFMEAQPPSLGLPEWVLELPEDLDEAIAQRDFEKAVKLVDSGREYFDSSPKIPAYSEMRRALESRVKSLVEVLQAELRVTPDRSLQGGPRAARRATTLLVKLNKSSQACELFLGHRGAILKAGLKRLRLEGKTVLYVRQLCSIFFHNLLETAREFTKAFFSNPSCTSAFVVWAHGEVNNFASMFSRHVFTTQSALTTVAECVRRADRHCQQVSHEVIVVLVIVVVLILTQLFFL
;
A
#
# COMPACT_ATOMS: atom_id res chain seq x y z
N MET A 1 -6.05 54.08 39.01
CA MET A 1 -5.42 54.60 37.76
C MET A 1 -4.52 53.59 37.04
N CYS A 2 -4.32 52.35 37.52
CA CYS A 2 -3.40 51.38 36.90
C CYS A 2 -4.02 50.38 35.91
N LEU A 3 -5.36 50.32 35.81
CA LEU A 3 -6.06 49.33 34.97
C LEU A 3 -6.17 49.73 33.48
N SER A 4 -6.07 51.02 33.16
CA SER A 4 -6.10 51.50 31.77
C SER A 4 -4.80 51.20 31.02
N GLY A 5 -3.64 51.25 31.71
CA GLY A 5 -2.33 51.01 31.08
C GLY A 5 -2.15 49.57 30.58
N VAL A 6 -2.60 48.58 31.34
CA VAL A 6 -2.49 47.15 30.97
C VAL A 6 -3.37 46.80 29.77
N GLN A 7 -4.51 47.48 29.63
CA GLN A 7 -5.45 47.26 28.53
C GLN A 7 -4.95 47.87 27.22
N GLN A 8 -4.24 49.00 27.28
CA GLN A 8 -3.55 49.57 26.12
C GLN A 8 -2.37 48.69 25.67
N ASP A 9 -1.55 48.21 26.61
CA ASP A 9 -0.35 47.40 26.32
C ASP A 9 -0.71 46.06 25.63
N TRP A 10 -1.84 45.46 26.01
CA TRP A 10 -2.35 44.25 25.37
C TRP A 10 -2.90 44.50 23.95
N LEU A 11 -3.53 45.65 23.71
CA LEU A 11 -3.99 46.04 22.38
C LEU A 11 -2.81 46.30 21.43
N ASP A 12 -1.75 46.95 21.91
CA ASP A 12 -0.53 47.18 21.15
C ASP A 12 0.17 45.87 20.78
N GLU A 13 0.15 44.87 21.67
CA GLU A 13 0.72 43.55 21.39
C GLU A 13 -0.07 42.76 20.34
N ILE A 14 -1.39 42.94 20.29
CA ILE A 14 -2.24 42.38 19.23
C ILE A 14 -1.97 43.03 17.88
N GLU A 15 -1.76 44.35 17.85
CA GLU A 15 -1.41 45.04 16.61
C GLU A 15 -0.03 44.64 16.10
N ARG A 16 0.95 44.47 16.99
CA ARG A 16 2.29 43.94 16.65
C ARG A 16 2.23 42.53 16.08
N THR A 17 1.46 41.63 16.69
CA THR A 17 1.31 40.25 16.20
C THR A 17 0.58 40.20 14.86
N LYS A 18 -0.42 41.05 14.63
CA LYS A 18 -1.06 41.20 13.31
C LYS A 18 -0.08 41.70 12.25
N ALA A 19 0.72 42.73 12.56
CA ALA A 19 1.72 43.27 11.64
C ALA A 19 2.78 42.21 11.27
N ASN A 20 3.30 41.49 12.27
CA ASN A 20 4.27 40.41 12.04
C ASN A 20 3.69 39.29 11.17
N LYS A 21 2.43 38.90 11.38
CA LYS A 21 1.78 37.88 10.56
C LYS A 21 1.68 38.31 9.09
N VAL A 22 1.29 39.56 8.83
CA VAL A 22 1.22 40.11 7.46
C VAL A 22 2.60 40.12 6.79
N THR A 23 3.66 40.47 7.52
CA THR A 23 5.04 40.44 6.99
C THR A 23 5.50 39.02 6.66
N VAL A 24 5.20 38.05 7.54
CA VAL A 24 5.55 36.63 7.32
C VAL A 24 4.78 36.05 6.13
N ASP A 25 3.48 36.35 6.01
CA ASP A 25 2.66 35.90 4.90
C ASP A 25 3.18 36.47 3.57
N LYS A 26 3.58 37.75 3.54
CA LYS A 26 4.20 38.37 2.37
C LYS A 26 5.52 37.69 1.98
N GLN A 27 6.39 37.40 2.95
CA GLN A 27 7.65 36.69 2.70
C GLN A 27 7.42 35.26 2.19
N ASN A 28 6.39 34.57 2.68
CA ASN A 28 6.05 33.22 2.22
C ASN A 28 5.52 33.22 0.79
N VAL A 29 4.72 34.23 0.41
CA VAL A 29 4.26 34.41 -0.98
C VAL A 29 5.44 34.71 -1.92
N GLU A 30 6.37 35.57 -1.52
CA GLU A 30 7.57 35.88 -2.30
C GLU A 30 8.47 34.63 -2.49
N ARG A 31 8.62 33.80 -1.44
CA ARG A 31 9.36 32.53 -1.53
C ARG A 31 8.67 31.52 -2.46
N ALA A 32 7.35 31.41 -2.40
CA ALA A 32 6.59 30.54 -3.29
C ALA A 32 6.72 30.99 -4.76
N GLN A 33 6.68 32.30 -5.02
CA GLN A 33 6.88 32.86 -6.35
C GLN A 33 8.31 32.61 -6.87
N GLN A 34 9.34 32.76 -6.04
CA GLN A 34 10.73 32.46 -6.42
C GLN A 34 10.93 30.97 -6.72
N GLN A 35 10.30 30.08 -5.94
CA GLN A 35 10.38 28.64 -6.18
C GLN A 35 9.71 28.27 -7.49
N GLN A 36 8.55 28.85 -7.79
CA GLN A 36 7.85 28.63 -9.06
C GLN A 36 8.62 29.18 -10.27
N GLN A 37 9.34 30.30 -10.12
CA GLN A 37 10.24 30.82 -11.16
C GLN A 37 11.45 29.89 -11.40
N ARG A 38 12.05 29.34 -10.34
CA ARG A 38 13.13 28.36 -10.45
C ARG A 38 12.68 27.08 -11.15
N GLU A 39 11.50 26.56 -10.80
CA GLU A 39 10.93 25.38 -11.45
C GLU A 39 10.65 25.62 -12.93
N ARG A 40 10.16 26.82 -13.31
CA ARG A 40 10.01 27.21 -14.71
C ARG A 40 11.36 27.30 -15.44
N GLN A 41 12.39 27.89 -14.84
CA GLN A 41 13.73 27.94 -15.45
C GLN A 41 14.33 26.54 -15.65
N VAL A 42 14.17 25.64 -14.68
CA VAL A 42 14.61 24.24 -14.80
C VAL A 42 13.84 23.50 -15.91
N SER A 43 12.56 23.81 -16.09
CA SER A 43 11.73 23.23 -17.16
C SER A 43 12.17 23.72 -18.55
N LEU A 44 12.41 25.03 -18.70
CA LEU A 44 12.93 25.62 -19.95
C LEU A 44 14.32 25.07 -20.31
N SER A 45 15.21 24.90 -19.33
CA SER A 45 16.55 24.32 -19.57
C SER A 45 16.50 22.83 -19.99
N LYS A 46 15.48 22.09 -19.55
CA LYS A 46 15.24 20.71 -20.00
C LYS A 46 14.71 20.67 -21.43
N GLU A 47 13.83 21.60 -21.80
CA GLU A 47 13.32 21.73 -23.18
C GLU A 47 14.45 22.11 -24.16
N ASP A 48 15.33 23.05 -23.80
CA ASP A 48 16.50 23.41 -24.60
C ASP A 48 17.47 22.22 -24.77
N SER A 49 17.65 21.39 -23.74
CA SER A 49 18.46 20.16 -23.85
C SER A 49 17.82 19.11 -24.76
N LEU A 50 16.48 18.98 -24.74
CA LEU A 50 15.72 18.07 -25.58
C LEU A 50 15.74 18.54 -27.05
N GLU A 51 15.65 19.84 -27.32
CA GLU A 51 15.79 20.39 -28.67
C GLU A 51 17.22 20.25 -29.21
N SER A 52 18.24 20.40 -28.36
CA SER A 52 19.65 20.19 -28.74
C SER A 52 19.94 18.73 -29.10
N THR A 53 19.36 17.77 -28.37
CA THR A 53 19.46 16.34 -28.71
C THR A 53 18.67 15.98 -29.96
N ASN A 54 17.51 16.59 -30.20
CA ASN A 54 16.71 16.35 -31.42
C ASN A 54 17.36 16.94 -32.69
N ARG A 55 18.20 17.98 -32.57
CA ARG A 55 19.00 18.49 -33.69
C ARG A 55 20.23 17.63 -34.01
N MET A 56 20.74 16.85 -33.05
CA MET A 56 21.94 16.01 -33.26
C MET A 56 21.62 14.68 -33.97
N TYR A 57 20.38 14.16 -33.88
CA TYR A 57 19.96 12.91 -34.54
C TYR A 57 18.48 12.92 -34.99
N PRO A 58 18.18 13.29 -36.25
CA PRO A 58 16.80 13.40 -36.74
C PRO A 58 16.07 12.06 -36.97
N SER A 59 16.73 10.90 -36.84
CA SER A 59 16.18 9.61 -37.28
C SER A 59 15.37 8.83 -36.23
N LEU A 60 15.27 9.32 -34.98
CA LEU A 60 14.51 8.63 -33.93
C LEU A 60 13.05 9.06 -33.80
N ALA A 61 12.67 10.22 -34.35
CA ALA A 61 11.29 10.73 -34.27
C ALA A 61 10.29 10.03 -35.22
N ALA A 62 10.76 9.15 -36.11
CA ALA A 62 9.92 8.45 -37.08
C ALA A 62 9.27 7.15 -36.55
N TRP A 63 9.52 6.74 -35.30
CA TRP A 63 9.13 5.42 -34.78
C TRP A 63 7.88 5.38 -33.88
N GLN A 64 7.15 6.49 -33.72
CA GLN A 64 6.00 6.53 -32.80
C GLN A 64 4.61 6.66 -33.44
N ASN A 65 4.50 6.80 -34.76
CA ASN A 65 3.20 6.96 -35.43
C ASN A 65 2.96 5.93 -36.55
N GLY A 66 3.05 4.64 -36.25
CA GLY A 66 2.76 3.61 -37.25
C GLY A 66 2.73 2.20 -36.70
N MET A 67 1.66 1.84 -35.98
CA MET A 67 1.35 0.44 -35.72
C MET A 67 0.44 -0.06 -36.84
N VAL A 68 0.95 -0.89 -37.76
CA VAL A 68 0.12 -1.81 -38.58
C VAL A 68 0.89 -3.11 -38.82
N GLN A 69 0.35 -4.18 -38.24
CA GLN A 69 0.37 -5.60 -38.62
C GLN A 69 1.45 -6.10 -39.61
N CYS A 70 2.27 -7.05 -39.16
CA CYS A 70 2.76 -8.14 -40.01
C CYS A 70 2.75 -9.46 -39.23
N THR A 71 2.07 -10.44 -39.82
CA THR A 71 1.86 -11.81 -39.38
C THR A 71 3.10 -12.69 -39.60
N LEU A 72 3.02 -13.90 -39.06
CA LEU A 72 4.00 -14.99 -38.97
C LEU A 72 4.62 -15.52 -40.30
N ALA A 73 4.98 -14.66 -41.26
CA ALA A 73 5.44 -15.06 -42.60
C ALA A 73 6.86 -14.61 -43.00
N ASP A 74 7.59 -13.82 -42.19
CA ASP A 74 8.88 -13.24 -42.59
C ASP A 74 10.14 -13.92 -42.01
N LEU A 75 10.04 -15.13 -41.45
CA LEU A 75 11.20 -15.94 -41.03
C LEU A 75 11.53 -17.09 -42.00
N LEU A 76 11.24 -16.92 -43.30
CA LEU A 76 11.74 -17.80 -44.36
C LEU A 76 12.80 -17.07 -45.20
N TRP A 77 13.96 -16.82 -44.60
CA TRP A 77 15.15 -16.32 -45.29
C TRP A 77 16.38 -17.19 -45.01
N LEU A 78 16.30 -18.47 -45.37
CA LEU A 78 17.48 -19.28 -45.69
C LEU A 78 17.09 -20.40 -46.67
N ARG A 79 16.87 -20.02 -47.93
CA ARG A 79 16.91 -20.94 -49.07
C ARG A 79 17.66 -20.31 -50.24
N GLY A 80 18.90 -20.72 -50.42
CA GLY A 80 19.69 -20.71 -51.65
C GLY A 80 20.79 -21.75 -51.45
N SER A 81 20.70 -22.97 -52.00
CA SER A 81 21.02 -23.36 -53.40
C SER A 81 22.41 -22.81 -53.76
N THR A 82 23.46 -23.60 -53.97
CA THR A 82 23.61 -24.77 -54.86
C THR A 82 24.92 -25.52 -54.51
N GLY A 83 24.96 -26.86 -54.63
CA GLY A 83 26.24 -27.57 -54.65
C GLY A 83 26.17 -29.09 -54.55
N GLY A 84 26.24 -29.76 -55.72
CA GLY A 84 26.96 -31.02 -55.94
C GLY A 84 26.53 -32.28 -55.18
N VAL A 85 25.71 -33.10 -55.82
CA VAL A 85 25.61 -34.55 -55.54
C VAL A 85 26.82 -35.24 -56.16
N GLN A 86 27.57 -36.01 -55.37
CA GLN A 86 28.31 -37.16 -55.88
C GLN A 86 28.14 -38.32 -54.90
N CYS A 87 27.52 -39.38 -55.40
CA CYS A 87 27.40 -40.68 -54.76
C CYS A 87 28.70 -41.45 -54.94
N THR A 88 29.20 -42.08 -53.88
CA THR A 88 30.07 -43.26 -53.97
C THR A 88 29.59 -44.30 -52.97
N PHE A 89 29.22 -45.46 -53.51
CA PHE A 89 29.03 -46.72 -52.82
C PHE A 89 30.34 -47.18 -52.17
N GLY A 90 30.24 -47.80 -50.99
CA GLY A 90 31.30 -48.54 -50.33
C GLY A 90 30.68 -49.39 -49.22
N GLU A 91 30.61 -50.70 -49.47
CA GLU A 91 30.05 -51.74 -48.61
C GLU A 91 31.02 -52.11 -47.46
N ASP A 92 30.40 -52.57 -46.36
CA ASP A 92 30.89 -53.48 -45.30
C ASP A 92 32.10 -53.09 -44.43
N ASP A 93 31.85 -52.83 -43.13
CA ASP A 93 32.45 -53.65 -42.07
C ASP A 93 31.64 -53.60 -40.76
N ASP A 94 31.41 -54.79 -40.22
CA ASP A 94 30.69 -55.14 -39.00
C ASP A 94 31.64 -54.93 -37.82
N SER A 95 31.40 -53.95 -36.94
CA SER A 95 32.11 -53.87 -35.65
C SER A 95 31.38 -52.99 -34.65
N LEU A 96 30.60 -53.65 -33.79
CA LEU A 96 30.36 -53.32 -32.37
C LEU A 96 30.09 -51.83 -32.06
N ASN A 97 28.82 -51.44 -32.07
CA ASN A 97 28.36 -50.34 -31.22
C ASN A 97 28.09 -50.89 -29.81
N PRO A 98 28.89 -50.56 -28.78
CA PRO A 98 28.44 -50.67 -27.41
C PRO A 98 27.40 -49.56 -27.22
N PHE A 99 26.15 -49.86 -27.56
CA PHE A 99 24.99 -49.13 -27.10
C PHE A 99 24.90 -49.32 -25.58
N MET A 100 25.76 -48.60 -24.87
CA MET A 100 25.53 -48.18 -23.51
C MET A 100 25.52 -46.67 -23.59
N GLU A 101 24.39 -46.18 -24.11
CA GLU A 101 23.94 -44.84 -23.80
C GLU A 101 23.75 -44.83 -22.28
N ALA A 102 24.83 -44.54 -21.58
CA ALA A 102 24.78 -44.09 -20.21
C ALA A 102 23.96 -42.80 -20.28
N GLN A 103 22.65 -42.93 -20.08
CA GLN A 103 21.83 -41.80 -19.73
C GLN A 103 22.62 -41.05 -18.65
N PRO A 104 22.91 -39.75 -18.83
CA PRO A 104 23.54 -38.99 -17.77
C PRO A 104 22.67 -39.21 -16.53
N PRO A 105 23.25 -39.59 -15.38
CA PRO A 105 22.48 -39.86 -14.18
C PRO A 105 21.58 -38.66 -14.00
N SER A 106 20.27 -38.91 -14.00
CA SER A 106 19.24 -37.88 -13.98
C SER A 106 19.67 -36.81 -12.98
N LEU A 107 20.08 -35.64 -13.50
CA LEU A 107 20.13 -34.38 -12.75
C LEU A 107 18.67 -33.95 -12.48
N GLY A 108 17.87 -34.89 -12.01
CA GLY A 108 16.44 -34.80 -11.85
C GLY A 108 16.19 -33.95 -10.64
N LEU A 109 15.40 -32.90 -10.84
CA LEU A 109 14.75 -32.22 -9.74
C LEU A 109 14.06 -33.28 -8.87
N PRO A 110 14.15 -33.18 -7.53
CA PRO A 110 13.41 -34.07 -6.64
C PRO A 110 11.92 -34.08 -7.00
N GLU A 111 11.27 -35.22 -6.83
CA GLU A 111 9.84 -35.40 -7.15
C GLU A 111 8.96 -34.32 -6.50
N TRP A 112 9.20 -34.02 -5.21
CA TRP A 112 8.46 -32.96 -4.50
C TRP A 112 8.62 -31.56 -5.13
N VAL A 113 9.72 -31.29 -5.82
CA VAL A 113 9.97 -30.01 -6.52
C VAL A 113 9.19 -29.94 -7.84
N LEU A 114 9.01 -31.09 -8.49
CA LEU A 114 8.20 -31.21 -9.71
C LEU A 114 6.71 -31.04 -9.39
N GLU A 115 6.23 -31.61 -8.29
CA GLU A 115 4.83 -31.50 -7.83
C GLU A 115 4.51 -30.14 -7.17
N LEU A 116 5.52 -29.38 -6.75
CA LEU A 116 5.36 -28.14 -6.00
C LEU A 116 4.39 -27.12 -6.63
N PRO A 117 4.40 -26.86 -7.96
CA PRO A 117 3.44 -25.95 -8.57
C PRO A 117 2.00 -26.46 -8.50
N GLU A 118 1.78 -27.77 -8.65
CA GLU A 118 0.47 -28.40 -8.61
C GLU A 118 -0.09 -28.41 -7.18
N ASP A 119 0.75 -28.77 -6.20
CA ASP A 119 0.43 -28.70 -4.77
C ASP A 119 0.04 -27.27 -4.34
N LEU A 120 0.72 -26.27 -4.91
CA LEU A 120 0.44 -24.87 -4.64
C LEU A 120 -0.88 -24.41 -5.26
N ASP A 121 -1.15 -24.82 -6.51
CA ASP A 121 -2.41 -24.55 -7.20
C ASP A 121 -3.60 -25.23 -6.46
N GLU A 122 -3.42 -26.45 -5.96
CA GLU A 122 -4.39 -27.16 -5.11
C GLU A 122 -4.64 -26.41 -3.79
N ALA A 123 -3.57 -26.00 -3.09
CA ALA A 123 -3.70 -25.26 -1.82
C ALA A 123 -4.43 -23.92 -2.02
N ILE A 124 -4.15 -23.21 -3.12
CA ILE A 124 -4.86 -21.98 -3.50
C ILE A 124 -6.33 -22.27 -3.78
N ALA A 125 -6.64 -23.33 -4.53
CA ALA A 125 -8.01 -23.72 -4.87
C ALA A 125 -8.84 -24.09 -3.63
N GLN A 126 -8.22 -24.78 -2.66
CA GLN A 126 -8.84 -25.14 -1.37
C GLN A 126 -8.93 -23.95 -0.40
N ARG A 127 -8.35 -22.80 -0.75
CA ARG A 127 -8.20 -21.62 0.13
C ARG A 127 -7.44 -21.92 1.43
N ASP A 128 -6.55 -22.92 1.41
CA ASP A 128 -5.59 -23.16 2.49
C ASP A 128 -4.32 -22.32 2.22
N PHE A 129 -4.45 -21.02 2.47
CA PHE A 129 -3.37 -20.07 2.22
C PHE A 129 -2.18 -20.28 3.17
N GLU A 130 -2.38 -20.84 4.35
CA GLU A 130 -1.31 -21.20 5.26
C GLU A 130 -0.45 -22.34 4.72
N LYS A 131 -1.07 -23.39 4.16
CA LYS A 131 -0.35 -24.45 3.43
C LYS A 131 0.40 -23.86 2.23
N ALA A 132 -0.26 -23.02 1.44
CA ALA A 132 0.33 -22.38 0.26
C ALA A 132 1.60 -21.58 0.62
N VAL A 133 1.57 -20.75 1.67
CA VAL A 133 2.76 -19.98 2.09
C VAL A 133 3.88 -20.89 2.59
N LYS A 134 3.58 -21.99 3.30
CA LYS A 134 4.60 -22.96 3.72
C LYS A 134 5.29 -23.62 2.52
N LEU A 135 4.53 -24.01 1.49
CA LEU A 135 5.08 -24.57 0.25
C LEU A 135 5.99 -23.56 -0.46
N VAL A 136 5.58 -22.28 -0.49
CA VAL A 136 6.41 -21.19 -1.04
C VAL A 136 7.71 -21.02 -0.26
N ASP A 137 7.66 -21.02 1.07
CA ASP A 137 8.84 -20.87 1.92
C ASP A 137 9.81 -22.03 1.71
N SER A 138 9.32 -23.28 1.74
CA SER A 138 10.14 -24.48 1.48
C SER A 138 10.72 -24.49 0.06
N GLY A 139 9.94 -24.09 -0.95
CA GLY A 139 10.41 -23.98 -2.32
C GLY A 139 11.52 -22.94 -2.48
N ARG A 140 11.35 -21.75 -1.88
CA ARG A 140 12.37 -20.69 -1.92
C ARG A 140 13.66 -21.10 -1.23
N GLU A 141 13.57 -21.70 -0.05
CA GLU A 141 14.72 -22.21 0.69
C GLU A 141 15.51 -23.24 -0.13
N TYR A 142 14.80 -24.17 -0.79
CA TYR A 142 15.44 -25.13 -1.68
C TYR A 142 16.13 -24.46 -2.87
N PHE A 143 15.45 -23.54 -3.57
CA PHE A 143 16.03 -22.85 -4.74
C PHE A 143 17.17 -21.89 -4.38
N ASP A 144 17.24 -21.40 -3.15
CA ASP A 144 18.34 -20.57 -2.68
C ASP A 144 19.59 -21.40 -2.32
N SER A 145 19.41 -22.66 -1.91
CA SER A 145 20.51 -23.62 -1.69
C SER A 145 20.95 -24.37 -2.96
N SER A 146 20.16 -24.28 -4.04
CA SER A 146 20.35 -25.05 -5.28
C SER A 146 21.31 -24.39 -6.29
N PRO A 147 22.01 -25.19 -7.11
CA PRO A 147 22.88 -24.68 -8.17
C PRO A 147 22.07 -23.97 -9.27
N LYS A 148 22.67 -22.92 -9.86
CA LYS A 148 22.04 -22.09 -10.91
C LYS A 148 22.07 -22.79 -12.28
N ILE A 149 21.35 -23.90 -12.39
CA ILE A 149 21.18 -24.70 -13.61
C ILE A 149 19.85 -24.31 -14.28
N PRO A 150 19.73 -24.32 -15.63
CA PRO A 150 18.51 -23.91 -16.33
C PRO A 150 17.21 -24.56 -15.83
N ALA A 151 17.21 -25.88 -15.55
CA ALA A 151 16.04 -26.59 -15.05
C ALA A 151 15.53 -26.05 -13.69
N TYR A 152 16.44 -25.72 -12.76
CA TYR A 152 16.09 -25.11 -11.47
C TYR A 152 15.56 -23.68 -11.65
N SER A 153 16.10 -22.95 -12.64
CA SER A 153 15.63 -21.60 -12.93
C SER A 153 14.20 -21.59 -13.50
N GLU A 154 13.85 -22.57 -14.32
CA GLU A 154 12.51 -22.74 -14.86
C GLU A 154 11.51 -23.05 -13.74
N MET A 155 11.84 -24.00 -12.86
CA MET A 155 10.97 -24.32 -11.73
C MET A 155 10.82 -23.14 -10.75
N ARG A 156 11.90 -22.40 -10.49
CA ARG A 156 11.85 -21.17 -9.68
C ARG A 156 10.90 -20.14 -10.30
N ARG A 157 10.89 -20.00 -11.63
CA ARG A 157 9.95 -19.11 -12.33
C ARG A 157 8.51 -19.60 -12.21
N ALA A 158 8.28 -20.91 -12.31
CA ALA A 158 6.95 -21.50 -12.12
C ALA A 158 6.41 -21.22 -10.71
N LEU A 159 7.24 -21.41 -9.68
CA LEU A 159 6.91 -21.08 -8.30
C LEU A 159 6.55 -19.60 -8.14
N GLU A 160 7.42 -18.68 -8.58
CA GLU A 160 7.16 -17.23 -8.42
C GLU A 160 5.93 -16.76 -9.21
N SER A 161 5.59 -17.40 -10.33
CA SER A 161 4.33 -17.17 -11.02
C SER A 161 3.12 -17.50 -10.15
N ARG A 162 3.14 -18.63 -9.42
CA ARG A 162 2.06 -19.00 -8.49
C ARG A 162 2.05 -18.15 -7.24
N VAL A 163 3.20 -17.71 -6.74
CA VAL A 163 3.27 -16.72 -5.67
C VAL A 163 2.52 -15.45 -6.07
N LYS A 164 2.67 -15.00 -7.32
CA LYS A 164 1.91 -13.85 -7.83
C LYS A 164 0.41 -14.11 -7.81
N SER A 165 -0.04 -15.27 -8.27
CA SER A 165 -1.46 -15.68 -8.22
C SER A 165 -1.99 -15.74 -6.77
N LEU A 166 -1.23 -16.33 -5.84
CA LEU A 166 -1.57 -16.37 -4.41
C LEU A 166 -1.71 -14.96 -3.83
N VAL A 167 -0.78 -14.06 -4.15
CA VAL A 167 -0.85 -12.65 -3.71
C VAL A 167 -2.11 -11.97 -4.26
N GLU A 168 -2.45 -12.18 -5.53
CA GLU A 168 -3.66 -11.60 -6.14
C GLU A 168 -4.94 -12.10 -5.44
N VAL A 169 -5.03 -13.40 -5.14
CA VAL A 169 -6.15 -13.98 -4.40
C VAL A 169 -6.23 -13.41 -2.98
N LEU A 170 -5.11 -13.35 -2.25
CA LEU A 170 -5.06 -12.78 -0.89
C LEU A 170 -5.44 -11.30 -0.88
N GLN A 171 -5.03 -10.53 -1.89
CA GLN A 171 -5.43 -9.13 -2.02
C GLN A 171 -6.93 -9.02 -2.29
N ALA A 172 -7.51 -9.90 -3.12
CA ALA A 172 -8.93 -9.92 -3.41
C ALA A 172 -9.78 -10.24 -2.15
N GLU A 173 -9.29 -11.08 -1.24
CA GLU A 173 -9.94 -11.34 0.05
C GLU A 173 -9.98 -10.11 0.97
N LEU A 174 -8.98 -9.23 0.88
CA LEU A 174 -8.92 -8.00 1.67
C LEU A 174 -9.70 -6.83 1.05
N ARG A 175 -9.96 -6.86 -0.26
CA ARG A 175 -10.65 -5.77 -0.96
C ARG A 175 -12.06 -5.60 -0.43
N VAL A 176 -12.35 -4.39 0.01
CA VAL A 176 -13.71 -3.98 0.37
C VAL A 176 -14.48 -3.71 -0.91
N THR A 177 -15.39 -4.61 -1.28
CA THR A 177 -16.36 -4.37 -2.36
C THR A 177 -17.74 -4.13 -1.77
N PRO A 178 -18.51 -3.17 -2.30
CA PRO A 178 -19.83 -2.83 -1.75
C PRO A 178 -20.85 -3.99 -1.84
N ASP A 179 -20.63 -4.92 -2.77
CA ASP A 179 -21.49 -6.07 -3.04
C ASP A 179 -21.09 -7.34 -2.26
N ARG A 180 -19.86 -7.39 -1.72
CA ARG A 180 -19.41 -8.47 -0.82
C ARG A 180 -19.40 -7.95 0.61
N SER A 181 -20.46 -8.25 1.35
CA SER A 181 -20.49 -8.07 2.81
C SER A 181 -19.22 -8.68 3.43
N LEU A 182 -18.33 -7.85 3.99
CA LEU A 182 -17.10 -8.16 4.77
C LEU A 182 -16.80 -9.66 4.87
N GLN A 183 -16.47 -10.28 3.74
CA GLN A 183 -16.60 -11.73 3.55
C GLN A 183 -15.47 -12.40 4.33
N GLY A 184 -15.79 -12.97 5.50
CA GLY A 184 -14.80 -13.57 6.43
C GLY A 184 -14.54 -12.77 7.71
N GLY A 185 -15.15 -11.60 7.86
CA GLY A 185 -15.09 -10.79 9.06
C GLY A 185 -13.66 -10.36 9.47
N PRO A 186 -13.48 -9.82 10.68
CA PRO A 186 -12.19 -9.28 11.12
C PRO A 186 -11.08 -10.34 11.20
N ARG A 187 -11.43 -11.63 11.35
CA ARG A 187 -10.45 -12.72 11.48
C ARG A 187 -9.83 -13.11 10.14
N ALA A 188 -10.63 -13.20 9.07
CA ALA A 188 -10.11 -13.52 7.75
C ALA A 188 -9.19 -12.41 7.24
N ALA A 189 -9.58 -11.15 7.44
CA ALA A 189 -8.73 -10.00 7.07
C ALA A 189 -7.38 -10.03 7.80
N ARG A 190 -7.38 -10.29 9.12
CA ARG A 190 -6.12 -10.45 9.89
C ARG A 190 -5.22 -11.54 9.31
N ARG A 191 -5.79 -12.73 9.02
CA ARG A 191 -5.03 -13.84 8.43
C ARG A 191 -4.42 -13.45 7.08
N ALA A 192 -5.22 -12.92 6.16
CA ALA A 192 -4.75 -12.51 4.84
C ALA A 192 -3.64 -11.44 4.92
N THR A 193 -3.77 -10.46 5.81
CA THR A 193 -2.72 -9.44 6.05
C THR A 193 -1.43 -10.08 6.54
N THR A 194 -1.47 -10.97 7.53
CA THR A 194 -0.26 -11.66 8.04
C THR A 194 0.42 -12.48 6.94
N LEU A 195 -0.34 -13.19 6.10
CA LEU A 195 0.22 -13.97 4.99
C LEU A 195 0.85 -13.08 3.92
N LEU A 196 0.24 -11.96 3.57
CA LEU A 196 0.85 -11.00 2.63
C LEU A 196 2.16 -10.39 3.17
N VAL A 197 2.22 -10.10 4.47
CA VAL A 197 3.48 -9.63 5.11
C VAL A 197 4.56 -10.70 5.02
N LYS A 198 4.24 -11.98 5.27
CA LYS A 198 5.18 -13.10 5.09
C LYS A 198 5.68 -13.23 3.64
N LEU A 199 4.83 -12.95 2.67
CA LEU A 199 5.18 -12.95 1.24
C LEU A 199 5.96 -11.69 0.79
N ASN A 200 6.47 -10.88 1.73
CA ASN A 200 7.17 -9.60 1.47
C ASN A 200 6.32 -8.57 0.71
N LYS A 201 4.99 -8.60 0.90
CA LYS A 201 4.04 -7.62 0.33
C LYS A 201 3.50 -6.66 1.39
N SER A 202 4.32 -6.30 2.38
CA SER A 202 3.92 -5.47 3.54
C SER A 202 3.26 -4.14 3.18
N SER A 203 3.79 -3.42 2.17
CA SER A 203 3.23 -2.12 1.75
C SER A 203 1.80 -2.26 1.22
N GLN A 204 1.58 -3.20 0.30
CA GLN A 204 0.26 -3.49 -0.27
C GLN A 204 -0.70 -4.03 0.80
N ALA A 205 -0.20 -4.90 1.70
CA ALA A 205 -0.97 -5.43 2.81
C ALA A 205 -1.43 -4.31 3.77
N CYS A 206 -0.56 -3.33 4.04
CA CYS A 206 -0.85 -2.18 4.90
C CYS A 206 -1.97 -1.33 4.32
N GLU A 207 -1.87 -0.96 3.04
CA GLU A 207 -2.89 -0.16 2.35
C GLU A 207 -4.26 -0.85 2.39
N LEU A 208 -4.31 -2.14 2.02
CA LEU A 208 -5.53 -2.94 2.03
C LEU A 208 -6.10 -3.11 3.44
N PHE A 209 -5.24 -3.37 4.42
CA PHE A 209 -5.64 -3.50 5.82
C PHE A 209 -6.29 -2.21 6.34
N LEU A 210 -5.65 -1.06 6.14
CA LEU A 210 -6.17 0.22 6.61
C LEU A 210 -7.47 0.61 5.87
N GLY A 211 -7.54 0.36 4.56
CA GLY A 211 -8.75 0.52 3.77
C GLY A 211 -9.91 -0.33 4.32
N HIS A 212 -9.64 -1.60 4.63
CA HIS A 212 -10.61 -2.52 5.22
C HIS A 212 -11.09 -2.05 6.60
N ARG A 213 -10.18 -1.63 7.49
CA ARG A 213 -10.52 -1.13 8.82
C ARG A 213 -11.29 0.18 8.77
N GLY A 214 -10.94 1.08 7.84
CA GLY A 214 -11.68 2.31 7.58
C GLY A 214 -13.11 2.04 7.11
N ALA A 215 -13.32 1.03 6.24
CA ALA A 215 -14.65 0.64 5.82
C ALA A 215 -15.51 0.08 6.95
N ILE A 216 -14.94 -0.78 7.82
CA ILE A 216 -15.61 -1.29 9.02
C ILE A 216 -16.03 -0.13 9.93
N LEU A 217 -15.12 0.81 10.19
CA LEU A 217 -15.39 1.97 11.02
C LEU A 217 -16.52 2.82 10.42
N LYS A 218 -16.43 3.18 9.14
CA LYS A 218 -17.46 3.96 8.43
C LYS A 218 -18.81 3.27 8.44
N ALA A 219 -18.86 1.96 8.24
CA ALA A 219 -20.10 1.19 8.33
C ALA A 219 -20.69 1.18 9.75
N GLY A 220 -19.83 1.08 10.78
CA GLY A 220 -20.23 1.20 12.18
C GLY A 220 -20.82 2.56 12.51
N LEU A 221 -20.17 3.63 12.07
CA LEU A 221 -20.60 5.01 12.32
C LEU A 221 -21.86 5.39 11.53
N LYS A 222 -22.05 4.88 10.31
CA LYS A 222 -23.28 5.09 9.53
C LYS A 222 -24.54 4.50 10.17
N ARG A 223 -24.40 3.44 10.96
CA ARG A 223 -25.52 2.84 11.71
C ARG A 223 -25.95 3.67 12.91
N LEU A 224 -25.14 4.64 13.31
CA LEU A 224 -25.47 5.51 14.43
C LEU A 224 -26.59 6.47 14.02
N ARG A 225 -27.71 6.40 14.73
CA ARG A 225 -28.84 7.32 14.56
C ARG A 225 -28.83 8.34 15.69
N LEU A 226 -29.24 9.56 15.38
CA LEU A 226 -29.53 10.58 16.39
C LEU A 226 -30.86 10.25 17.07
N GLU A 227 -30.86 9.26 17.96
CA GLU A 227 -32.04 8.85 18.71
C GLU A 227 -32.09 9.58 20.05
N GLY A 228 -32.77 10.74 20.05
CA GLY A 228 -33.04 11.52 21.26
C GLY A 228 -31.91 12.47 21.67
N LYS A 229 -31.41 12.34 22.91
CA LYS A 229 -30.49 13.31 23.52
C LYS A 229 -29.09 13.24 22.91
N THR A 230 -28.52 14.39 22.55
CA THR A 230 -27.15 14.55 22.00
C THR A 230 -26.09 13.77 22.79
N VAL A 231 -26.20 13.73 24.13
CA VAL A 231 -25.26 13.00 25.00
C VAL A 231 -25.21 11.49 24.69
N LEU A 232 -26.36 10.86 24.39
CA LEU A 232 -26.42 9.44 24.08
C LEU A 232 -25.75 9.15 22.73
N TYR A 233 -26.02 9.98 21.73
CA TYR A 233 -25.36 9.93 20.42
C TYR A 233 -23.83 10.06 20.57
N VAL A 234 -23.35 11.09 21.30
CA VAL A 234 -21.92 11.31 21.52
C VAL A 234 -21.28 10.12 22.25
N ARG A 235 -21.95 9.57 23.26
CA ARG A 235 -21.46 8.39 23.98
C ARG A 235 -21.25 7.20 23.03
N GLN A 236 -22.21 6.93 22.16
CA GLN A 236 -22.12 5.85 21.18
C GLN A 236 -21.07 6.15 20.11
N LEU A 237 -20.99 7.40 19.62
CA LEU A 237 -20.00 7.87 18.67
C LEU A 237 -18.57 7.64 19.19
N CYS A 238 -18.28 8.11 20.40
CA CYS A 238 -16.99 7.88 21.07
C CYS A 238 -16.70 6.39 21.22
N SER A 239 -17.65 5.62 21.75
CA SER A 239 -17.46 4.19 21.98
C SER A 239 -17.11 3.43 20.69
N ILE A 240 -17.86 3.65 19.61
CA ILE A 240 -17.62 2.99 18.32
C ILE A 240 -16.25 3.42 17.75
N PHE A 241 -15.97 4.72 17.73
CA PHE A 241 -14.74 5.26 17.15
C PHE A 241 -13.49 4.78 17.89
N PHE A 242 -13.40 5.05 19.20
CA PHE A 242 -12.20 4.75 19.97
C PHE A 242 -11.97 3.23 20.11
N HIS A 243 -13.03 2.43 20.22
CA HIS A 243 -12.89 0.97 20.20
C HIS A 243 -12.30 0.47 18.87
N ASN A 244 -12.82 0.92 17.73
CA ASN A 244 -12.30 0.52 16.43
C ASN A 244 -10.87 1.03 16.19
N LEU A 245 -10.56 2.26 16.62
CA LEU A 245 -9.22 2.83 16.52
C LEU A 245 -8.21 2.01 17.32
N LEU A 246 -8.53 1.70 18.58
CA LEU A 246 -7.69 0.91 19.48
C LEU A 246 -7.47 -0.51 18.93
N GLU A 247 -8.53 -1.19 18.51
CA GLU A 247 -8.42 -2.51 17.91
C GLU A 247 -7.60 -2.49 16.61
N THR A 248 -7.74 -1.43 15.79
CA THR A 248 -6.93 -1.29 14.57
C THR A 248 -5.46 -1.09 14.90
N ALA A 249 -5.15 -0.25 15.89
CA ALA A 249 -3.79 0.01 16.32
C ALA A 249 -3.10 -1.25 16.87
N ARG A 250 -3.79 -2.00 17.74
CA ARG A 250 -3.28 -3.27 18.29
C ARG A 250 -2.95 -4.29 17.20
N GLU A 251 -3.84 -4.47 16.24
CA GLU A 251 -3.64 -5.41 15.15
C GLU A 251 -2.59 -4.92 14.15
N PHE A 252 -2.53 -3.61 13.91
CA PHE A 252 -1.50 -2.99 13.08
C PHE A 252 -0.10 -3.23 13.68
N THR A 253 0.07 -2.97 14.98
CA THR A 253 1.35 -3.20 15.65
C THR A 253 1.76 -4.68 15.56
N LYS A 254 0.83 -5.63 15.76
CA LYS A 254 1.14 -7.07 15.62
C LYS A 254 1.56 -7.45 14.20
N ALA A 255 0.85 -6.94 13.19
CA ALA A 255 1.07 -7.34 11.80
C ALA A 255 2.26 -6.65 11.14
N PHE A 256 2.58 -5.42 11.53
CA PHE A 256 3.54 -4.56 10.84
C PHE A 256 4.71 -4.08 11.71
N PHE A 257 4.96 -4.67 12.90
CA PHE A 257 6.02 -4.20 13.80
C PHE A 257 7.41 -4.09 13.14
N SER A 258 7.71 -4.96 12.17
CA SER A 258 8.99 -5.00 11.47
C SER A 258 9.09 -4.04 10.27
N ASN A 259 8.03 -3.28 9.95
CA ASN A 259 7.92 -2.48 8.73
C ASN A 259 7.68 -0.99 9.05
N PRO A 260 8.74 -0.18 9.30
CA PRO A 260 8.59 1.23 9.66
C PRO A 260 7.85 2.08 8.62
N SER A 261 7.96 1.72 7.34
CA SER A 261 7.25 2.39 6.24
C SER A 261 5.73 2.29 6.35
N CYS A 262 5.21 1.24 6.99
CA CYS A 262 3.78 1.08 7.22
C CYS A 262 3.29 2.00 8.33
N THR A 263 4.15 2.37 9.29
CA THR A 263 3.78 3.23 10.42
C THR A 263 3.32 4.60 9.95
N SER A 264 4.00 5.21 8.97
CA SER A 264 3.57 6.50 8.42
C SER A 264 2.19 6.41 7.74
N ALA A 265 1.91 5.33 7.01
CA ALA A 265 0.61 5.08 6.40
C ALA A 265 -0.50 4.95 7.47
N PHE A 266 -0.22 4.25 8.58
CA PHE A 266 -1.14 4.17 9.71
C PHE A 266 -1.41 5.53 10.33
N VAL A 267 -0.39 6.38 10.48
CA VAL A 267 -0.54 7.75 11.00
C VAL A 267 -1.43 8.61 10.11
N VAL A 268 -1.22 8.58 8.79
CA VAL A 268 -2.04 9.31 7.83
C VAL A 268 -3.50 8.83 7.88
N TRP A 269 -3.71 7.52 7.92
CA TRP A 269 -5.04 6.93 8.05
C TRP A 269 -5.72 7.36 9.36
N ALA A 270 -5.04 7.24 10.49
CA ALA A 270 -5.58 7.59 11.81
C ALA A 270 -5.94 9.07 11.89
N HIS A 271 -5.10 9.95 11.33
CA HIS A 271 -5.39 11.38 11.21
C HIS A 271 -6.69 11.63 10.42
N GLY A 272 -6.87 10.96 9.27
CA GLY A 272 -8.10 11.06 8.48
C GLY A 272 -9.35 10.64 9.26
N GLU A 273 -9.28 9.52 9.98
CA GLU A 273 -10.42 9.02 10.77
C GLU A 273 -10.71 9.89 12.00
N VAL A 274 -9.69 10.45 12.66
CA VAL A 274 -9.87 11.44 13.76
C VAL A 274 -10.54 12.71 13.25
N ASN A 275 -10.17 13.22 12.08
CA ASN A 275 -10.83 14.40 11.50
C ASN A 275 -12.29 14.12 11.14
N ASN A 276 -12.59 12.93 10.60
CA ASN A 276 -13.97 12.51 10.37
C ASN A 276 -14.77 12.47 11.68
N PHE A 277 -14.20 11.88 12.74
CA PHE A 277 -14.80 11.86 14.06
C PHE A 277 -15.04 13.28 14.59
N ALA A 278 -14.04 14.16 14.52
CA ALA A 278 -14.14 15.54 14.99
C ALA A 278 -15.24 16.31 14.24
N SER A 279 -15.35 16.14 12.92
CA SER A 279 -16.43 16.73 12.11
C SER A 279 -17.81 16.19 12.48
N MET A 280 -17.94 14.88 12.76
CA MET A 280 -19.20 14.30 13.24
C MET A 280 -19.56 14.78 14.64
N PHE A 281 -18.57 14.89 15.53
CA PHE A 281 -18.74 15.37 16.88
C PHE A 281 -19.17 16.84 16.91
N SER A 282 -18.42 17.71 16.22
CA SER A 282 -18.64 19.16 16.24
C SER A 282 -20.03 19.52 15.71
N ARG A 283 -20.45 18.90 14.60
CA ARG A 283 -21.76 19.10 13.98
C ARG A 283 -22.94 18.75 14.89
N HIS A 284 -22.79 17.80 15.81
CA HIS A 284 -23.88 17.39 16.71
C HIS A 284 -23.80 18.05 18.09
N VAL A 285 -22.59 18.41 18.54
CA VAL A 285 -22.37 18.99 19.87
C VAL A 285 -22.55 20.51 19.83
N PHE A 286 -21.95 21.19 18.84
CA PHE A 286 -21.97 22.65 18.70
C PHE A 286 -23.12 23.13 17.82
N THR A 287 -24.33 22.64 18.10
CA THR A 287 -25.55 23.17 17.49
C THR A 287 -26.03 24.40 18.27
N THR A 288 -26.67 25.36 17.59
CA THR A 288 -27.20 26.59 18.21
C THR A 288 -28.20 26.32 19.36
N GLN A 289 -28.74 25.11 19.45
CA GLN A 289 -29.74 24.70 20.45
C GLN A 289 -29.15 23.90 21.62
N SER A 290 -27.83 23.62 21.62
CA SER A 290 -27.18 22.83 22.66
C SER A 290 -26.93 23.66 23.93
N ALA A 291 -27.49 23.25 25.07
CA ALA A 291 -27.14 23.82 26.37
C ALA A 291 -25.64 23.62 26.68
N LEU A 292 -24.97 24.61 27.25
CA LEU A 292 -23.54 24.58 27.57
C LEU A 292 -23.16 23.38 28.47
N THR A 293 -24.04 22.97 29.38
CA THR A 293 -23.87 21.79 30.23
C THR A 293 -23.81 20.49 29.44
N THR A 294 -24.61 20.36 28.38
CA THR A 294 -24.59 19.23 27.44
C THR A 294 -23.29 19.20 26.66
N VAL A 295 -22.83 20.36 26.17
CA VAL A 295 -21.54 20.49 25.46
C VAL A 295 -20.38 20.05 26.37
N ALA A 296 -20.32 20.58 27.59
CA ALA A 296 -19.27 20.25 28.56
C ALA A 296 -19.23 18.75 28.90
N GLU A 297 -20.39 18.12 29.08
CA GLU A 297 -20.47 16.67 29.32
C GLU A 297 -20.00 15.85 28.10
N CYS A 298 -20.35 16.26 26.89
CA CYS A 298 -19.89 15.62 25.66
C CYS A 298 -18.37 15.72 25.49
N VAL A 299 -17.79 16.90 25.72
CA VAL A 299 -16.33 17.12 25.65
C VAL A 299 -15.60 16.28 26.69
N ARG A 300 -16.07 16.29 27.95
CA ARG A 300 -15.49 15.48 29.04
C ARG A 300 -15.49 13.98 28.72
N ARG A 301 -16.53 13.50 28.02
CA ARG A 301 -16.61 12.09 27.59
C ARG A 301 -15.63 11.76 26.49
N ALA A 302 -15.44 12.65 25.52
CA ALA A 302 -14.44 12.47 24.48
C ALA A 302 -13.04 12.44 25.10
N ASP A 303 -12.73 13.39 25.99
CA ASP A 303 -11.45 13.47 26.71
C ASP A 303 -11.14 12.19 27.50
N ARG A 304 -12.10 11.65 28.26
CA ARG A 304 -11.92 10.38 28.97
C ARG A 304 -11.55 9.23 28.02
N HIS A 305 -12.17 9.13 26.84
CA HIS A 305 -11.81 8.07 25.89
C HIS A 305 -10.42 8.29 25.29
N CYS A 306 -10.03 9.54 25.03
CA CYS A 306 -8.66 9.86 24.61
C CYS A 306 -7.63 9.40 25.64
N GLN A 307 -7.89 9.64 26.93
CA GLN A 307 -7.03 9.19 28.04
C GLN A 307 -6.97 7.66 28.19
N GLN A 308 -8.06 6.96 27.89
CA GLN A 308 -8.06 5.48 27.90
C GLN A 308 -7.23 4.90 26.76
N VAL A 309 -7.35 5.48 25.56
CA VAL A 309 -6.59 5.04 24.39
C VAL A 309 -5.10 5.39 24.52
N SER A 310 -4.77 6.51 25.16
CA SER A 310 -3.37 6.90 25.38
C SER A 310 -2.61 5.89 26.26
N HIS A 311 -3.25 5.34 27.29
CA HIS A 311 -2.61 4.35 28.16
C HIS A 311 -2.24 3.05 27.41
N GLU A 312 -3.02 2.67 26.40
CA GLU A 312 -2.91 1.38 25.72
C GLU A 312 -1.98 1.39 24.50
N VAL A 313 -1.76 2.54 23.85
CA VAL A 313 -0.99 2.59 22.60
C VAL A 313 -0.06 3.81 22.55
N ILE A 314 1.20 3.59 22.92
CA ILE A 314 2.26 4.61 23.05
C ILE A 314 2.48 5.39 21.74
N VAL A 315 2.28 4.79 20.57
CA VAL A 315 2.52 5.43 19.25
C VAL A 315 1.35 6.33 18.80
N VAL A 316 0.14 6.07 19.29
CA VAL A 316 -1.08 6.83 18.95
C VAL A 316 -1.17 8.14 19.76
N LEU A 317 -0.47 8.18 20.89
CA LEU A 317 -0.50 9.22 21.91
C LEU A 317 -0.05 10.59 21.39
N VAL A 318 1.03 10.67 20.61
CA VAL A 318 1.55 11.97 20.14
C VAL A 318 0.67 12.59 19.08
N ILE A 319 0.08 11.77 18.20
CA ILE A 319 -0.65 12.28 17.03
C ILE A 319 -2.10 12.58 17.39
N VAL A 320 -2.79 11.67 18.07
CA VAL A 320 -4.22 11.84 18.37
C VAL A 320 -4.43 12.92 19.44
N VAL A 321 -3.56 13.03 20.44
CA VAL A 321 -3.66 14.06 21.47
C VAL A 321 -3.33 15.44 20.89
N VAL A 322 -2.28 15.58 20.08
CA VAL A 322 -1.95 16.87 19.44
C VAL A 322 -3.07 17.30 18.47
N LEU A 323 -3.64 16.38 17.69
CA LEU A 323 -4.70 16.72 16.74
C LEU A 323 -6.02 17.06 17.43
N ILE A 324 -6.41 16.29 18.44
CA ILE A 324 -7.66 16.55 19.16
C ILE A 324 -7.54 17.84 20.00
N LEU A 325 -6.40 18.07 20.67
CA LEU A 325 -6.19 19.30 21.44
C LEU A 325 -6.07 20.54 20.55
N THR A 326 -5.39 20.46 19.40
CA THR A 326 -5.33 21.61 18.47
C THR A 326 -6.68 21.92 17.83
N GLN A 327 -7.46 20.89 17.45
CA GLN A 327 -8.79 21.09 16.85
C GLN A 327 -9.85 21.53 17.86
N LEU A 328 -9.82 21.05 19.11
CA LEU A 328 -10.74 21.49 20.16
C LEU A 328 -10.37 22.86 20.75
N PHE A 329 -9.11 23.30 20.63
CA PHE A 329 -8.69 24.64 21.09
C PHE A 329 -8.98 25.74 20.05
N PHE A 330 -9.20 25.38 18.78
CA PHE A 330 -9.55 26.30 17.69
C PHE A 330 -11.05 26.34 17.34
N LEU A 331 -11.88 25.54 18.01
CA LEU A 331 -13.36 25.53 17.92
C LEU A 331 -13.98 26.23 19.12
#